data_AF-A0A7X9FDE2-F1
#
_entry.id   AF-A0A7X9FDE2-F1
#
_cell.length_a   1.000
_cell.length_b   1.000
_cell.length_c   1.000
_cell.angle_alpha   90.00
_cell.angle_beta   90.00
_cell.angle_gamma   90.00
#
_symmetry.space_group_name_H-M   'P 1'
#
loop_
_entity.id
_entity.type
_entity.pdbx_description
1 polymer ?
#
loop_
_entity_poly.entity_id
_entity_poly.type
_entity_poly.pdbx_seq_one_letter_code
_entity_poly.pdbx_strand_id
1 'polypeptide(L)'
;MALFMLVLMAGSFAAAQTPSDLPADSLDRDSLLTAGFDELLSYLLLTRDDFAFRDDYTDRDSFRMAIVDTLMCHPLQMLPFVDTTAARLADFGTNPRAVFTYLAGLFGSPGDLRQIPGAASPAAEGSSASLKIKRLPGRLDEPLAQACRILSAMQESLCCRMGGDWHSERNRFIAGPFKELLKMDVADESRSLEAVDSLEHIEEEYALRFSRLAADIGRIPPFDYLAADSLDLFRQIDLIHTRLTTDTDLLKFTASGKPLPIKDCPFGRIAIGSSGNDIYRGDYFVIIDSDGDDSYYLTYDIANPHPTLIIDCAGDDFYKAETDFALACGAFSNSFLIDYAGDDTYAGGNFSVAAGYFGSGILWDKKGNDRYSGDTFTQGAGTFGLGLLIDEEGADVHTGNLYCQGFGYVRGIGGIIDRGGNDTYTVQPKYLDVL
;
A
#
# COMPACT_ATOMS: atom_id res chain seq x y z
N MET A 1 3.57 -28.09 0.79
CA MET A 1 4.81 -27.54 1.39
C MET A 1 5.95 -28.56 1.51
N ALA A 2 5.75 -29.75 2.09
CA ALA A 2 6.84 -30.73 2.28
C ALA A 2 7.54 -31.16 0.96
N LEU A 3 6.78 -31.30 -0.13
CA LEU A 3 7.33 -31.63 -1.46
C LEU A 3 8.16 -30.47 -2.07
N PHE A 4 7.79 -29.22 -1.77
CA PHE A 4 8.47 -28.02 -2.26
C PHE A 4 9.83 -27.81 -1.57
N MET A 5 9.90 -28.09 -0.26
CA MET A 5 11.19 -28.12 0.48
C MET A 5 12.09 -29.29 0.06
N LEU A 6 11.51 -30.45 -0.29
CA LEU A 6 12.29 -31.61 -0.75
C LEU A 6 12.99 -31.34 -2.10
N VAL A 7 12.32 -30.59 -3.00
CA VAL A 7 12.87 -30.22 -4.32
C VAL A 7 13.98 -29.17 -4.19
N LEU A 8 13.87 -28.20 -3.27
CA LEU A 8 14.94 -27.22 -2.99
C LEU A 8 16.17 -27.86 -2.31
N MET A 9 15.98 -28.84 -1.41
CA MET A 9 17.10 -29.60 -0.83
C MET A 9 17.77 -30.54 -1.83
N ALA A 10 17.01 -31.16 -2.75
CA ALA A 10 17.57 -32.01 -3.81
C ALA A 10 18.38 -31.20 -4.84
N GLY A 11 17.92 -29.99 -5.20
CA GLY A 11 18.68 -29.06 -6.07
C GLY A 11 20.01 -28.60 -5.46
N SER A 12 20.07 -28.50 -4.13
CA SER A 12 21.29 -28.15 -3.39
C SER A 12 22.31 -29.30 -3.33
N PHE A 13 21.84 -30.56 -3.33
CA PHE A 13 22.69 -31.76 -3.38
C PHE A 13 23.18 -32.11 -4.79
N ALA A 14 22.39 -31.84 -5.82
CA ALA A 14 22.79 -32.05 -7.23
C ALA A 14 23.92 -31.09 -7.67
N ALA A 15 24.00 -29.89 -7.07
CA ALA A 15 25.11 -28.97 -7.30
C ALA A 15 26.45 -29.42 -6.68
N ALA A 16 26.46 -30.48 -5.86
CA ALA A 16 27.66 -31.02 -5.23
C ALA A 16 28.26 -32.26 -5.94
N GLN A 17 27.58 -32.79 -6.97
CA GLN A 17 28.10 -33.85 -7.82
C GLN A 17 28.10 -33.38 -9.26
N THR A 18 29.19 -32.73 -9.68
CA THR A 18 29.43 -32.50 -11.10
C THR A 18 29.63 -33.86 -11.80
N PRO A 19 28.79 -34.22 -12.80
CA PRO A 19 29.12 -35.32 -13.70
C PRO A 19 30.33 -34.90 -14.53
N SER A 20 31.36 -35.74 -14.59
CA SER A 20 32.65 -35.45 -15.23
C SER A 20 32.61 -35.32 -16.76
N ASP A 21 31.42 -35.36 -17.39
CA ASP A 21 31.28 -35.50 -18.85
C ASP A 21 30.34 -34.47 -19.51
N LEU A 22 30.07 -33.30 -18.89
CA LEU A 22 29.31 -32.22 -19.55
C LEU A 22 30.24 -31.07 -19.98
N PRO A 23 30.17 -30.61 -21.25
CA PRO A 23 31.01 -29.53 -21.74
C PRO A 23 30.67 -28.22 -21.00
N ALA A 24 31.66 -27.69 -20.26
CA ALA A 24 31.50 -26.58 -19.33
C ALA A 24 31.36 -25.19 -19.98
N ASP A 25 31.40 -25.10 -21.31
CA ASP A 25 31.32 -23.83 -22.03
C ASP A 25 30.12 -23.85 -23.00
N SER A 26 28.96 -23.33 -22.56
CA SER A 26 27.97 -22.58 -23.39
C SER A 26 26.50 -22.67 -22.93
N LEU A 27 26.18 -23.21 -21.75
CA LEU A 27 24.78 -23.22 -21.29
C LEU A 27 24.58 -22.17 -20.19
N ASP A 28 23.71 -21.21 -20.50
CA ASP A 28 23.23 -20.21 -19.54
C ASP A 28 22.67 -20.91 -18.29
N ARG A 29 22.90 -20.32 -17.11
CA ARG A 29 22.56 -20.91 -15.81
C ARG A 29 21.07 -21.29 -15.74
N ASP A 30 20.21 -20.46 -16.35
CA ASP A 30 18.78 -20.71 -16.43
C ASP A 30 18.43 -21.89 -17.33
N SER A 31 19.19 -22.11 -18.41
CA SER A 31 19.04 -23.27 -19.28
C SER A 31 19.43 -24.56 -18.57
N LEU A 32 20.46 -24.53 -17.72
CA LEU A 32 20.87 -25.67 -16.90
C LEU A 32 19.86 -26.01 -15.80
N LEU A 33 19.34 -24.98 -15.12
CA LEU A 33 18.28 -25.16 -14.11
C LEU A 33 17.01 -25.74 -14.74
N THR A 34 16.63 -25.22 -15.91
CA THR A 34 15.46 -25.65 -16.68
C THR A 34 15.59 -27.11 -17.14
N ALA A 35 16.74 -27.48 -17.71
CA ALA A 35 17.00 -28.85 -18.15
C ALA A 35 17.08 -29.85 -16.98
N GLY A 36 17.75 -29.46 -15.88
CA GLY A 36 17.82 -30.28 -14.67
C GLY A 36 16.46 -30.47 -14.00
N PHE A 37 15.59 -29.45 -14.03
CA PHE A 37 14.23 -29.56 -13.52
C PHE A 37 13.38 -30.54 -14.33
N ASP A 38 13.46 -30.49 -15.67
CA ASP A 38 12.75 -31.44 -16.54
C ASP A 38 13.24 -32.88 -16.36
N GLU A 39 14.55 -33.07 -16.19
CA GLU A 39 15.14 -34.38 -15.93
C GLU A 39 14.65 -34.94 -14.57
N LEU A 40 14.63 -34.11 -13.52
CA LEU A 40 14.08 -34.50 -12.21
C LEU A 40 12.61 -34.89 -12.28
N LEU A 41 11.78 -34.13 -13.00
CA LEU A 41 10.38 -34.46 -13.22
C LEU A 41 10.22 -35.80 -13.96
N SER A 42 11.09 -36.08 -14.94
CA SER A 42 11.06 -37.33 -15.69
C SER A 42 11.29 -38.57 -14.81
N TYR A 43 12.16 -38.48 -13.79
CA TYR A 43 12.35 -39.57 -12.82
C TYR A 43 11.12 -39.84 -11.96
N LEU A 44 10.28 -38.83 -11.78
CA LEU A 44 9.02 -38.92 -11.05
C LEU A 44 7.83 -39.25 -11.97
N LEU A 45 8.06 -39.42 -13.27
CA LEU A 45 7.02 -39.56 -14.31
C LEU A 45 6.03 -38.38 -14.32
N LEU A 46 6.54 -37.18 -14.03
CA LEU A 46 5.80 -35.93 -14.06
C LEU A 46 6.26 -35.05 -15.22
N THR A 47 5.38 -34.14 -15.60
CA THR A 47 5.62 -33.02 -16.51
C THR A 47 5.49 -31.70 -15.75
N ARG A 48 5.85 -30.59 -16.39
CA ARG A 48 5.63 -29.26 -15.81
C ARG A 48 4.16 -28.95 -15.59
N ASP A 49 3.27 -29.49 -16.44
CA ASP A 49 1.83 -29.27 -16.35
C ASP A 49 1.22 -29.99 -15.14
N ASP A 50 1.87 -31.04 -14.64
CA ASP A 50 1.47 -31.71 -13.40
C ASP A 50 1.76 -30.86 -12.15
N PHE A 51 2.57 -29.80 -12.30
CA PHE A 51 2.88 -28.85 -11.24
C PHE A 51 1.88 -27.69 -11.27
N ALA A 52 0.59 -27.99 -11.11
CA ALA A 52 -0.51 -27.02 -11.04
C ALA A 52 -1.33 -27.24 -9.77
N PHE A 53 -1.87 -26.16 -9.20
CA PHE A 53 -2.92 -26.29 -8.19
C PHE A 53 -4.20 -26.76 -8.89
N ARG A 54 -4.63 -27.96 -8.57
CA ARG A 54 -5.86 -28.53 -9.12
C ARG A 54 -7.06 -27.95 -8.40
N ASP A 55 -8.03 -27.49 -9.17
CA ASP A 55 -9.29 -26.92 -8.71
C ASP A 55 -10.44 -27.94 -8.69
N ASP A 56 -10.19 -29.19 -9.06
CA ASP A 56 -11.21 -30.23 -9.17
C ASP A 56 -11.69 -30.79 -7.82
N TYR A 57 -11.07 -30.38 -6.71
CA TYR A 57 -11.45 -30.76 -5.35
C TYR A 57 -11.62 -29.57 -4.39
N THR A 58 -11.53 -28.33 -4.86
CA THR A 58 -11.78 -27.12 -4.06
C THR A 58 -12.50 -26.06 -4.85
N ASP A 59 -13.55 -25.47 -4.27
CA ASP A 59 -14.20 -24.31 -4.86
C ASP A 59 -13.21 -23.15 -5.04
N ARG A 60 -13.35 -22.42 -6.16
CA ARG A 60 -12.55 -21.23 -6.42
C ARG A 60 -12.98 -20.12 -5.46
N ASP A 61 -12.03 -19.64 -4.65
CA ASP A 61 -12.26 -18.53 -3.71
C ASP A 61 -12.70 -17.26 -4.46
N SER A 62 -13.77 -16.64 -3.99
CA SER A 62 -14.34 -15.40 -4.54
C SER A 62 -13.42 -14.18 -4.42
N PHE A 63 -12.41 -14.23 -3.56
CA PHE A 63 -11.42 -13.16 -3.36
C PHE A 63 -10.10 -13.40 -4.07
N ARG A 64 -9.95 -14.55 -4.72
CA ARG A 64 -8.72 -14.87 -5.44
C ARG A 64 -8.53 -13.88 -6.58
N MET A 65 -7.46 -13.11 -6.52
CA MET A 65 -7.08 -12.22 -7.60
C MET A 65 -6.75 -13.03 -8.86
N ALA A 66 -7.04 -12.45 -10.01
CA ALA A 66 -6.79 -13.03 -11.32
C ALA A 66 -5.32 -13.47 -11.53
N ILE A 67 -4.36 -12.64 -11.08
CA ILE A 67 -2.94 -12.99 -11.12
C ILE A 67 -2.64 -14.18 -10.21
N VAL A 68 -3.17 -14.20 -8.99
CA VAL A 68 -2.98 -15.32 -8.04
C VAL A 68 -3.57 -16.60 -8.62
N ASP A 69 -4.75 -16.54 -9.23
CA ASP A 69 -5.37 -17.66 -9.91
C ASP A 69 -4.52 -18.20 -11.07
N THR A 70 -3.97 -17.31 -11.89
CA THR A 70 -3.05 -17.68 -12.98
C THR A 70 -1.79 -18.36 -12.44
N LEU A 71 -1.19 -17.81 -11.38
CA LEU A 71 0.02 -18.37 -10.76
C LEU A 71 -0.25 -19.66 -9.99
N MET A 72 -1.46 -19.88 -9.47
CA MET A 72 -1.84 -21.16 -8.87
C MET A 72 -1.99 -22.25 -9.94
N CYS A 73 -2.57 -21.93 -11.10
CA CYS A 73 -2.67 -22.84 -12.24
C CYS A 73 -1.32 -23.06 -12.95
N HIS A 74 -0.44 -22.06 -12.91
CA HIS A 74 0.90 -22.10 -13.52
C HIS A 74 2.00 -21.63 -12.56
N PRO A 75 2.31 -22.36 -11.48
CA PRO A 75 3.29 -21.96 -10.46
C PRO A 75 4.69 -21.67 -11.01
N LEU A 76 5.11 -22.34 -12.09
CA LEU A 76 6.40 -22.09 -12.73
C LEU A 76 6.49 -20.71 -13.40
N GLN A 77 5.35 -20.04 -13.64
CA GLN A 77 5.32 -18.65 -14.13
C GLN A 77 5.58 -17.63 -13.02
N MET A 78 5.64 -18.05 -11.75
CA MET A 78 5.90 -17.15 -10.63
C MET A 78 7.28 -16.48 -10.74
N LEU A 79 8.31 -17.23 -11.14
CA LEU A 79 9.65 -16.66 -11.31
C LEU A 79 9.68 -15.60 -12.42
N PRO A 80 9.26 -15.89 -13.69
CA PRO A 80 9.14 -14.86 -14.72
C PRO A 80 8.26 -13.67 -14.32
N PHE A 81 7.18 -13.92 -13.57
CA PHE A 81 6.30 -12.86 -13.08
C PHE A 81 7.03 -11.93 -12.12
N VAL A 82 7.76 -12.47 -11.14
CA VAL A 82 8.56 -11.68 -10.20
C VAL A 82 9.63 -10.88 -10.95
N ASP A 83 10.40 -11.53 -11.83
CA ASP A 83 11.48 -10.86 -12.58
C ASP A 83 10.94 -9.75 -13.48
N THR A 84 9.84 -10.00 -14.19
CA THR A 84 9.19 -9.00 -15.04
C THR A 84 8.62 -7.86 -14.23
N THR A 85 8.04 -8.15 -13.06
CA THR A 85 7.49 -7.15 -12.15
C THR A 85 8.61 -6.26 -11.61
N ALA A 86 9.69 -6.86 -11.11
CA ALA A 86 10.86 -6.14 -10.62
C ALA A 86 11.49 -5.27 -11.71
N ALA A 87 11.70 -5.81 -12.92
CA ALA A 87 12.25 -5.07 -14.04
C ALA A 87 11.37 -3.86 -14.43
N ARG A 88 10.03 -4.05 -14.50
CA ARG A 88 9.11 -2.94 -14.79
C ARG A 88 9.13 -1.87 -13.71
N LEU A 89 9.09 -2.27 -12.44
CA LEU A 89 9.16 -1.33 -11.33
C LEU A 89 10.49 -0.58 -11.34
N ALA A 90 11.61 -1.24 -11.64
CA ALA A 90 12.90 -0.59 -11.83
C ALA A 90 12.86 0.43 -12.98
N ASP A 91 12.35 0.03 -14.16
CA ASP A 91 12.25 0.87 -15.37
C ASP A 91 11.38 2.12 -15.17
N PHE A 92 10.37 2.04 -14.29
CA PHE A 92 9.53 3.19 -13.99
C PHE A 92 10.29 4.32 -13.28
N GLY A 93 11.42 4.03 -12.62
CA GLY A 93 12.18 5.04 -11.88
C GLY A 93 11.30 5.79 -10.87
N THR A 94 11.57 7.07 -10.67
CA THR A 94 10.83 7.96 -9.77
C THR A 94 9.44 8.37 -10.31
N ASN A 95 8.85 7.57 -11.22
CA ASN A 95 7.54 7.84 -11.82
C ASN A 95 6.43 7.13 -11.02
N PRO A 96 5.77 7.84 -10.10
CA PRO A 96 4.78 7.26 -9.19
C PRO A 96 3.56 6.77 -9.95
N ARG A 97 3.21 7.47 -11.05
CA ARG A 97 2.07 7.11 -11.90
C ARG A 97 2.29 5.73 -12.53
N ALA A 98 3.48 5.46 -13.04
CA ALA A 98 3.77 4.21 -13.71
C ALA A 98 3.75 3.04 -12.73
N VAL A 99 4.39 3.20 -11.57
CA VAL A 99 4.35 2.24 -10.46
C VAL A 99 2.91 1.95 -10.06
N PHE A 100 2.15 3.00 -9.78
CA PHE A 100 0.80 2.88 -9.26
C PHE A 100 -0.18 2.30 -10.27
N THR A 101 -0.13 2.73 -11.53
CA THR A 101 -0.97 2.18 -12.61
C THR A 101 -0.70 0.70 -12.80
N TYR A 102 0.57 0.30 -12.73
CA TYR A 102 0.96 -1.10 -12.88
C TYR A 102 0.42 -1.96 -11.74
N LEU A 103 0.63 -1.55 -10.48
CA LEU A 103 0.16 -2.28 -9.31
C LEU A 103 -1.38 -2.29 -9.21
N ALA A 104 -2.04 -1.17 -9.49
CA ALA A 104 -3.51 -1.12 -9.56
C ALA A 104 -4.06 -2.07 -10.64
N GLY A 105 -3.35 -2.21 -11.77
CA GLY A 105 -3.70 -3.14 -12.85
C GLY A 105 -3.66 -4.61 -12.44
N LEU A 106 -2.89 -4.99 -11.42
CA LEU A 106 -2.81 -6.37 -10.93
C LEU A 106 -4.12 -6.83 -10.24
N PHE A 107 -4.98 -5.90 -9.82
CA PHE A 107 -6.33 -6.24 -9.35
C PHE A 107 -7.29 -6.64 -10.49
N GLY A 108 -6.95 -6.33 -11.75
CA GLY A 108 -7.75 -6.64 -12.94
C GLY A 108 -7.59 -8.08 -13.48
N SER A 109 -8.37 -8.46 -14.49
CA SER A 109 -8.38 -9.82 -15.08
C SER A 109 -7.08 -10.19 -15.83
N PRO A 110 -6.74 -11.50 -15.96
CA PRO A 110 -5.42 -11.98 -16.42
C PRO A 110 -5.07 -11.67 -17.88
N GLY A 111 -6.00 -11.10 -18.65
CA GLY A 111 -5.93 -11.04 -20.11
C GLY A 111 -4.87 -10.12 -20.69
N ASP A 112 -4.26 -9.21 -19.92
CA ASP A 112 -3.47 -8.14 -20.54
C ASP A 112 -2.33 -7.57 -19.69
N LEU A 113 -1.56 -8.42 -19.00
CA LEU A 113 -0.27 -7.99 -18.42
C LEU A 113 0.72 -7.44 -19.48
N ARG A 114 0.46 -7.66 -20.78
CA ARG A 114 1.23 -7.13 -21.92
C ARG A 114 0.63 -5.89 -22.57
N GLN A 115 -0.64 -5.57 -22.31
CA GLN A 115 -1.27 -4.34 -22.77
C GLN A 115 -2.03 -3.75 -21.58
N ILE A 116 -1.31 -3.08 -20.67
CA ILE A 116 -1.98 -2.06 -19.85
C ILE A 116 -2.14 -0.87 -20.80
N PRO A 117 -3.33 -0.60 -21.38
CA PRO A 117 -3.49 0.52 -22.27
C PRO A 117 -3.39 1.78 -21.41
N GLY A 118 -2.82 2.86 -21.95
CA GLY A 118 -2.98 4.19 -21.37
C GLY A 118 -4.47 4.50 -21.29
N ALA A 119 -5.09 4.28 -20.14
CA ALA A 119 -6.53 4.39 -19.99
C ALA A 119 -6.92 5.87 -20.13
N ALA A 120 -7.62 6.18 -21.22
CA ALA A 120 -8.35 7.43 -21.34
C ALA A 120 -9.49 7.41 -20.31
N SER A 121 -9.52 8.44 -19.46
CA SER A 121 -10.56 8.63 -18.45
C SER A 121 -11.91 8.92 -19.12
N PRO A 122 -13.01 8.28 -18.71
CA PRO A 122 -14.32 8.91 -18.84
C PRO A 122 -14.34 10.07 -17.86
N ALA A 123 -14.32 11.30 -18.39
CA ALA A 123 -14.42 12.51 -17.59
C ALA A 123 -15.53 12.34 -16.53
N ALA A 124 -15.14 12.29 -15.26
CA ALA A 124 -16.08 12.27 -14.16
C ALA A 124 -16.84 13.60 -14.17
N GLU A 125 -18.04 13.61 -14.75
CA GLU A 125 -19.05 14.63 -14.49
C GLU A 125 -19.57 14.41 -13.05
N GLY A 126 -18.73 14.73 -12.06
CA GLY A 126 -19.02 14.61 -10.63
C GLY A 126 -18.74 15.93 -9.91
N SER A 127 -19.80 16.51 -9.34
CA SER A 127 -19.81 17.67 -8.44
C SER A 127 -18.99 18.91 -8.84
N SER A 128 -19.68 19.83 -9.52
CA SER A 128 -19.31 21.23 -9.77
C SER A 128 -19.27 22.09 -8.49
N ALA A 129 -18.72 21.56 -7.39
CA ALA A 129 -18.45 22.37 -6.22
C ALA A 129 -17.29 23.33 -6.57
N SER A 130 -17.63 24.56 -6.97
CA SER A 130 -16.65 25.61 -7.20
C SER A 130 -15.97 25.94 -5.87
N LEU A 131 -14.80 25.34 -5.62
CA LEU A 131 -14.01 25.65 -4.46
C LEU A 131 -13.52 27.10 -4.57
N LYS A 132 -14.10 27.99 -3.77
CA LYS A 132 -13.57 29.35 -3.62
C LYS A 132 -12.58 29.35 -2.46
N ILE A 133 -11.41 28.73 -2.66
CA ILE A 133 -10.27 29.06 -1.80
C ILE A 133 -10.00 30.54 -2.03
N LYS A 134 -9.87 31.34 -0.95
CA LYS A 134 -9.40 32.72 -1.09
C LYS A 134 -8.09 32.70 -1.86
N ARG A 135 -7.85 33.64 -2.76
CA ARG A 135 -6.58 33.72 -3.51
C ARG A 135 -5.40 33.55 -2.57
N LEU A 136 -4.66 32.46 -2.76
CA LEU A 136 -3.44 32.19 -2.04
C LEU A 136 -2.26 32.83 -2.80
N PRO A 137 -1.18 33.22 -2.11
CA PRO A 137 0.05 33.65 -2.77
C PRO A 137 0.59 32.59 -3.75
N GLY A 138 1.37 33.02 -4.74
CA GLY A 138 1.91 32.12 -5.76
C GLY A 138 0.85 31.36 -6.60
N ARG A 139 -0.40 31.83 -6.58
CA ARG A 139 -1.58 31.18 -7.18
C ARG A 139 -1.83 29.75 -6.67
N LEU A 140 -1.30 29.38 -5.50
CA LEU A 140 -1.38 28.02 -4.93
C LEU A 140 -2.81 27.50 -4.83
N ASP A 141 -3.81 28.39 -4.77
CA ASP A 141 -5.23 28.07 -4.74
C ASP A 141 -5.70 27.18 -5.90
N GLU A 142 -5.14 27.33 -7.10
CA GLU A 142 -5.56 26.58 -8.27
C GLU A 142 -5.19 25.08 -8.23
N PRO A 143 -3.90 24.68 -8.10
CA PRO A 143 -3.53 23.27 -8.02
C PRO A 143 -4.05 22.63 -6.73
N LEU A 144 -4.09 23.35 -5.60
CA LEU A 144 -4.69 22.86 -4.36
C LEU A 144 -6.19 22.55 -4.55
N ALA A 145 -6.96 23.47 -5.14
CA ALA A 145 -8.37 23.24 -5.42
C ALA A 145 -8.61 22.09 -6.40
N GLN A 146 -7.69 21.86 -7.34
CA GLN A 146 -7.76 20.72 -8.25
C GLN A 146 -7.44 19.42 -7.52
N ALA A 147 -6.40 19.38 -6.68
CA ALA A 147 -6.03 18.22 -5.88
C ALA A 147 -7.19 17.80 -4.97
N CYS A 148 -7.81 18.75 -4.24
CA CYS A 148 -8.96 18.46 -3.39
C CYS A 148 -10.13 17.87 -4.17
N ARG A 149 -10.45 18.39 -5.37
CA ARG A 149 -11.52 17.85 -6.22
C ARG A 149 -11.25 16.43 -6.67
N ILE A 150 -10.01 16.14 -7.06
CA ILE A 150 -9.61 14.79 -7.47
C ILE A 150 -9.75 13.82 -6.30
N LEU A 151 -9.22 14.17 -5.12
CA LEU A 151 -9.35 13.35 -3.91
C LEU A 151 -10.82 13.07 -3.57
N SER A 152 -11.69 14.08 -3.65
CA SER A 152 -13.12 13.88 -3.42
C SER A 152 -13.77 12.97 -4.47
N ALA A 153 -13.43 13.12 -5.76
CA ALA A 153 -13.93 12.24 -6.81
C ALA A 153 -13.49 10.78 -6.62
N MET A 154 -12.25 10.58 -6.16
CA MET A 154 -11.74 9.26 -5.77
C MET A 154 -12.53 8.67 -4.59
N GLN A 155 -12.86 9.49 -3.59
CA GLN A 155 -13.68 9.07 -2.45
C GLN A 155 -15.11 8.71 -2.86
N GLU A 156 -15.74 9.52 -3.71
CA GLU A 156 -17.09 9.25 -4.23
C GLU A 156 -17.10 7.95 -5.04
N SER A 157 -16.07 7.73 -5.87
CA SER A 157 -15.91 6.50 -6.64
C SER A 157 -15.76 5.26 -5.76
N LEU A 158 -14.97 5.36 -4.69
CA LEU A 158 -14.82 4.29 -3.70
C LEU A 158 -16.12 4.07 -2.92
N CYS A 159 -16.82 5.13 -2.52
CA CYS A 159 -18.12 5.08 -1.83
C CYS A 159 -19.15 4.32 -2.65
N CYS A 160 -19.33 4.68 -3.93
CA CYS A 160 -20.28 4.03 -4.82
C CYS A 160 -20.01 2.52 -4.94
N ARG A 161 -18.73 2.15 -5.05
CA ARG A 161 -18.27 0.76 -5.10
C ARG A 161 -18.54 0.04 -3.79
N MET A 162 -18.33 0.71 -2.67
CA MET A 162 -18.64 0.25 -1.31
C MET A 162 -20.12 0.46 -0.94
N GLY A 163 -21.03 0.48 -1.92
CA GLY A 163 -22.49 0.44 -1.73
C GLY A 163 -23.15 1.76 -1.34
N GLY A 164 -22.43 2.88 -1.39
CA GLY A 164 -22.96 4.24 -1.27
C GLY A 164 -23.27 4.74 0.14
N ASP A 165 -23.35 3.86 1.15
CA ASP A 165 -23.62 4.25 2.55
C ASP A 165 -22.53 3.75 3.51
N TRP A 166 -21.64 4.65 3.91
CA TRP A 166 -20.60 4.42 4.92
C TRP A 166 -21.15 4.00 6.29
N HIS A 167 -22.36 4.44 6.63
CA HIS A 167 -22.97 4.18 7.93
C HIS A 167 -23.76 2.88 7.96
N SER A 168 -23.82 2.17 6.83
CA SER A 168 -24.45 0.87 6.74
C SER A 168 -23.85 -0.10 7.77
N GLU A 169 -24.68 -1.01 8.27
CA GLU A 169 -24.24 -2.02 9.25
C GLU A 169 -23.03 -2.82 8.74
N ARG A 170 -23.01 -3.09 7.43
CA ARG A 170 -21.89 -3.68 6.71
C ARG A 170 -20.58 -2.91 6.95
N ASN A 171 -20.57 -1.62 6.61
CA ASN A 171 -19.34 -0.83 6.61
C ASN A 171 -18.84 -0.61 8.05
N ARG A 172 -19.75 -0.49 9.04
CA ARG A 172 -19.38 -0.49 10.47
C ARG A 172 -18.73 -1.79 10.95
N PHE A 173 -19.21 -2.95 10.46
CA PHE A 173 -18.59 -4.24 10.78
C PHE A 173 -17.16 -4.33 10.21
N ILE A 174 -16.95 -3.88 8.98
CA ILE A 174 -15.61 -3.90 8.39
C ILE A 174 -14.69 -2.88 9.07
N ALA A 175 -15.17 -1.69 9.44
CA ALA A 175 -14.35 -0.65 10.07
C ALA A 175 -13.84 -1.03 11.48
N GLY A 176 -14.64 -1.76 12.26
CA GLY A 176 -14.27 -2.19 13.61
C GLY A 176 -13.97 -3.70 13.66
N PRO A 177 -14.99 -4.55 13.81
CA PRO A 177 -14.82 -5.99 14.02
C PRO A 177 -13.86 -6.71 13.06
N PHE A 178 -13.89 -6.44 11.74
CA PHE A 178 -12.98 -7.10 10.80
C PHE A 178 -11.50 -6.82 11.08
N LYS A 179 -11.18 -5.62 11.58
CA LYS A 179 -9.79 -5.24 11.89
C LYS A 179 -9.22 -6.10 13.02
N GLU A 180 -10.06 -6.56 13.94
CA GLU A 180 -9.61 -7.38 15.07
C GLU A 180 -9.15 -8.77 14.60
N LEU A 181 -9.68 -9.29 13.47
CA LEU A 181 -9.16 -10.52 12.83
C LEU A 181 -7.73 -10.39 12.31
N LEU A 182 -7.23 -9.16 12.19
CA LEU A 182 -5.87 -8.87 11.73
C LEU A 182 -4.95 -8.49 12.89
N LYS A 183 -5.43 -8.53 14.13
CA LYS A 183 -4.64 -8.16 15.32
C LYS A 183 -4.38 -9.38 16.19
N MET A 184 -3.32 -9.26 16.98
CA MET A 184 -3.04 -10.17 18.09
C MET A 184 -2.86 -9.33 19.36
N ASP A 185 -3.13 -9.91 20.52
CA ASP A 185 -2.91 -9.27 21.81
C ASP A 185 -1.83 -10.02 22.59
N VAL A 186 -0.80 -9.30 23.06
CA VAL A 186 0.24 -9.88 23.92
C VAL A 186 -0.33 -10.44 25.22
N ALA A 187 -1.49 -9.96 25.66
CA ALA A 187 -2.18 -10.50 26.83
C ALA A 187 -2.69 -11.93 26.62
N ASP A 188 -2.86 -12.39 25.38
CA ASP A 188 -3.38 -13.73 25.05
C ASP A 188 -2.55 -14.85 25.70
N GLU A 189 -1.24 -14.68 25.84
CA GLU A 189 -0.34 -15.62 26.54
C GLU A 189 -0.72 -15.87 28.00
N SER A 190 -1.37 -14.90 28.64
CA SER A 190 -1.72 -14.92 30.05
C SER A 190 -3.22 -15.13 30.31
N ARG A 191 -4.03 -15.22 29.26
CA ARG A 191 -5.48 -15.45 29.36
C ARG A 191 -5.74 -16.89 29.81
N SER A 192 -6.85 -17.10 30.51
CA SER A 192 -7.31 -18.45 30.84
C SER A 192 -7.78 -19.17 29.58
N LEU A 193 -7.72 -20.50 29.57
CA LEU A 193 -8.24 -21.31 28.46
C LEU A 193 -9.69 -20.96 28.11
N GLU A 194 -10.54 -20.72 29.10
CA GLU A 194 -11.94 -20.32 28.91
C GLU A 194 -12.07 -18.96 28.20
N ALA A 195 -11.16 -18.03 28.49
CA ALA A 195 -11.16 -16.71 27.84
C ALA A 195 -10.66 -16.80 26.40
N VAL A 196 -9.62 -17.61 26.13
CA VAL A 196 -9.12 -17.88 24.77
C VAL A 196 -10.21 -18.52 23.92
N ASP A 197 -10.84 -19.60 24.39
CA ASP A 197 -11.96 -20.28 23.71
C ASP A 197 -13.14 -19.33 23.41
N SER A 198 -13.43 -18.42 24.34
CA SER A 198 -14.47 -17.41 24.14
C SER A 198 -14.13 -16.39 23.04
N LEU A 199 -12.85 -16.03 22.90
CA LEU A 199 -12.38 -15.09 21.87
C LEU A 199 -12.33 -15.74 20.51
N GLU A 200 -11.82 -16.97 20.43
CA GLU A 200 -11.81 -17.77 19.20
C GLU A 200 -13.24 -17.90 18.65
N HIS A 201 -14.24 -18.16 19.49
CA HIS A 201 -15.63 -18.17 19.06
C HIS A 201 -16.13 -16.83 18.49
N ILE A 202 -15.69 -15.70 19.03
CA ILE A 202 -16.04 -14.37 18.51
C ILE A 202 -15.36 -14.13 17.16
N GLU A 203 -14.10 -14.52 17.03
CA GLU A 203 -13.33 -14.40 15.79
C GLU A 203 -13.91 -15.29 14.67
N GLU A 204 -14.31 -16.52 15.01
CA GLU A 204 -15.05 -17.40 14.10
C GLU A 204 -16.37 -16.75 13.64
N GLU A 205 -17.12 -16.12 14.55
CA GLU A 205 -18.35 -15.40 14.20
C GLU A 205 -18.04 -14.24 13.23
N TYR A 206 -16.98 -13.47 13.50
CA TYR A 206 -16.54 -12.38 12.62
C TYR A 206 -16.10 -12.90 11.26
N ALA A 207 -15.32 -13.98 11.19
CA ALA A 207 -14.91 -14.61 9.93
C ALA A 207 -16.10 -15.14 9.13
N LEU A 208 -17.07 -15.78 9.79
CA LEU A 208 -18.30 -16.27 9.17
C LEU A 208 -19.20 -15.12 8.69
N ARG A 209 -19.25 -14.01 9.42
CA ARG A 209 -19.99 -12.83 9.00
C ARG A 209 -19.31 -12.16 7.81
N PHE A 210 -17.98 -12.05 7.85
CA PHE A 210 -17.18 -11.48 6.78
C PHE A 210 -17.31 -12.29 5.49
N SER A 211 -17.25 -13.62 5.53
CA SER A 211 -17.38 -14.46 4.33
C SER A 211 -18.70 -14.25 3.58
N ARG A 212 -19.81 -14.08 4.32
CA ARG A 212 -21.12 -13.75 3.73
C ARG A 212 -21.13 -12.37 3.09
N LEU A 213 -20.54 -11.39 3.77
CA LEU A 213 -20.45 -10.00 3.32
C LEU A 213 -19.59 -9.86 2.07
N ALA A 214 -18.48 -10.57 2.07
CA ALA A 214 -17.44 -10.40 1.11
C ALA A 214 -17.87 -10.99 -0.26
N ALA A 215 -18.79 -11.96 -0.31
CA ALA A 215 -19.43 -12.40 -1.57
C ALA A 215 -20.08 -11.24 -2.36
N ASP A 216 -20.57 -10.20 -1.67
CA ASP A 216 -21.08 -8.98 -2.30
C ASP A 216 -19.96 -8.01 -2.71
N ILE A 217 -18.88 -7.94 -1.92
CA ILE A 217 -17.68 -7.10 -2.16
C ILE A 217 -16.85 -7.64 -3.34
N GLY A 218 -16.79 -8.97 -3.51
CA GLY A 218 -16.06 -9.65 -4.60
C GLY A 218 -16.49 -9.22 -6.00
N ARG A 219 -17.68 -8.63 -6.15
CA ARG A 219 -18.23 -8.11 -7.42
C ARG A 219 -17.86 -6.65 -7.70
N ILE A 220 -17.24 -5.96 -6.76
CA ILE A 220 -16.81 -4.57 -6.92
C ILE A 220 -15.67 -4.55 -7.95
N PRO A 221 -15.79 -3.84 -9.09
CA PRO A 221 -14.70 -3.71 -10.04
C PRO A 221 -13.50 -3.05 -9.35
N PRO A 222 -12.28 -3.52 -9.64
CA PRO A 222 -11.09 -3.08 -8.94
C PRO A 222 -10.85 -1.58 -9.07
N PHE A 223 -9.80 -1.13 -8.38
CA PHE A 223 -9.29 0.23 -8.26
C PHE A 223 -8.93 0.93 -9.60
N ASP A 224 -9.63 0.65 -10.70
CA ASP A 224 -9.42 1.26 -12.01
C ASP A 224 -9.51 2.80 -11.97
N TYR A 225 -10.32 3.35 -11.06
CA TYR A 225 -10.41 4.79 -10.82
C TYR A 225 -9.08 5.37 -10.31
N LEU A 226 -8.33 4.59 -9.53
CA LEU A 226 -7.06 5.00 -8.98
C LEU A 226 -6.10 5.38 -10.10
N ALA A 227 -5.95 4.57 -11.14
CA ALA A 227 -4.95 4.78 -12.19
C ALA A 227 -5.12 6.11 -12.96
N ALA A 228 -6.36 6.51 -13.26
CA ALA A 228 -6.63 7.76 -13.96
C ALA A 228 -6.51 8.98 -13.03
N ASP A 229 -7.18 8.93 -11.88
CA ASP A 229 -7.25 10.08 -10.97
C ASP A 229 -5.91 10.37 -10.30
N SER A 230 -5.10 9.33 -9.99
CA SER A 230 -3.78 9.51 -9.39
C SER A 230 -2.83 10.31 -10.28
N LEU A 231 -2.93 10.17 -11.61
CA LEU A 231 -2.09 10.94 -12.53
C LEU A 231 -2.31 12.44 -12.35
N ASP A 232 -3.57 12.86 -12.40
CA ASP A 232 -3.91 14.26 -12.30
C ASP A 232 -3.61 14.80 -10.90
N LEU A 233 -3.72 13.94 -9.87
CA LEU A 233 -3.31 14.24 -8.50
C LEU A 233 -1.80 14.48 -8.40
N PHE A 234 -0.96 13.55 -8.86
CA PHE A 234 0.50 13.70 -8.85
C PHE A 234 0.95 14.93 -9.63
N ARG A 235 0.29 15.24 -10.75
CA ARG A 235 0.52 16.50 -11.47
C ARG A 235 0.22 17.74 -10.61
N GLN A 236 -0.80 17.69 -9.76
CA GLN A 236 -1.07 18.81 -8.83
C GLN A 236 -0.05 18.85 -7.70
N ILE A 237 0.36 17.70 -7.17
CA ILE A 237 1.41 17.59 -6.14
C ILE A 237 2.71 18.22 -6.64
N ASP A 238 3.15 17.87 -7.85
CA ASP A 238 4.37 18.44 -8.45
C ASP A 238 4.27 19.97 -8.62
N LEU A 239 3.10 20.47 -9.05
CA LEU A 239 2.86 21.90 -9.19
C LEU A 239 2.82 22.63 -7.84
N ILE A 240 2.30 22.00 -6.79
CA ILE A 240 2.29 22.51 -5.42
C ILE A 240 3.73 22.58 -4.91
N HIS A 241 4.47 21.46 -4.95
CA HIS A 241 5.88 21.38 -4.56
C HIS A 241 6.75 22.43 -5.29
N THR A 242 6.61 22.54 -6.62
CA THR A 242 7.34 23.52 -7.42
C THR A 242 7.07 24.96 -6.94
N ARG A 243 5.83 25.27 -6.56
CA ARG A 243 5.48 26.63 -6.10
C ARG A 243 6.01 26.89 -4.70
N LEU A 244 5.93 25.92 -3.79
CA LEU A 244 6.47 26.06 -2.43
C LEU A 244 7.97 26.34 -2.44
N THR A 245 8.70 25.73 -3.38
CA THR A 245 10.16 25.85 -3.47
C THR A 245 10.65 27.02 -4.32
N THR A 246 9.85 27.54 -5.27
CA THR A 246 10.33 28.53 -6.25
C THR A 246 9.56 29.85 -6.29
N ASP A 247 8.31 29.92 -5.81
CA ASP A 247 7.50 31.13 -5.90
C ASP A 247 7.87 32.11 -4.77
N THR A 248 8.41 33.28 -5.16
CA THR A 248 8.91 34.26 -4.18
C THR A 248 7.83 34.87 -3.28
N ASP A 249 6.59 34.94 -3.74
CA ASP A 249 5.49 35.48 -2.92
C ASP A 249 5.00 34.44 -1.92
N LEU A 250 4.99 33.16 -2.32
CA LEU A 250 4.67 32.05 -1.43
C LEU A 250 5.76 31.83 -0.38
N LEU A 251 7.04 31.85 -0.78
CA LEU A 251 8.17 31.75 0.16
C LEU A 251 8.16 32.86 1.23
N LYS A 252 7.85 34.11 0.85
CA LYS A 252 7.71 35.21 1.82
C LYS A 252 6.50 35.01 2.73
N PHE A 253 5.45 34.37 2.22
CA PHE A 253 4.24 34.11 2.97
C PHE A 253 4.44 33.03 4.01
N THR A 254 5.07 31.89 3.67
CA THR A 254 5.38 30.82 4.63
C THR A 254 6.40 31.32 5.67
N ALA A 255 7.38 32.15 5.27
CA ALA A 255 8.32 32.80 6.19
C ALA A 255 7.70 33.80 7.19
N SER A 256 6.42 34.17 7.04
CA SER A 256 5.75 35.07 7.99
C SER A 256 5.41 34.42 9.35
N GLY A 257 5.70 33.11 9.48
CA GLY A 257 5.93 32.42 10.76
C GLY A 257 4.69 31.91 11.49
N LYS A 258 3.58 31.68 10.78
CA LYS A 258 2.43 30.93 11.34
C LYS A 258 1.76 30.05 10.29
N PRO A 259 1.47 28.79 10.60
CA PRO A 259 0.70 27.91 9.73
C PRO A 259 -0.72 28.45 9.67
N LEU A 260 -1.28 28.44 8.47
CA LEU A 260 -2.60 28.99 8.20
C LEU A 260 -3.60 27.85 7.99
N PRO A 261 -4.46 27.58 8.99
CA PRO A 261 -5.59 26.69 8.77
C PRO A 261 -6.55 27.36 7.79
N ILE A 262 -6.87 26.69 6.69
CA ILE A 262 -7.95 27.10 5.79
C ILE A 262 -9.25 26.68 6.48
N LYS A 263 -9.87 27.64 7.17
CA LYS A 263 -11.17 27.46 7.82
C LYS A 263 -12.27 27.30 6.76
N ASP A 264 -13.29 26.51 7.10
CA ASP A 264 -14.53 26.34 6.33
C ASP A 264 -14.33 25.77 4.91
N CYS A 265 -13.42 24.79 4.75
CA CYS A 265 -13.31 24.04 3.51
C CYS A 265 -14.34 22.89 3.51
N PRO A 266 -15.17 22.73 2.47
CA PRO A 266 -16.20 21.69 2.42
C PRO A 266 -15.65 20.27 2.41
N PHE A 267 -14.35 20.09 2.19
CA PHE A 267 -13.68 18.79 2.12
C PHE A 267 -13.11 18.31 3.45
N GLY A 268 -12.97 19.20 4.43
CA GLY A 268 -12.32 18.90 5.71
C GLY A 268 -11.24 19.92 6.07
N ARG A 269 -10.43 19.62 7.08
CA ARG A 269 -9.40 20.54 7.57
C ARG A 269 -8.21 20.57 6.62
N ILE A 270 -7.83 21.77 6.17
CA ILE A 270 -6.63 21.98 5.35
C ILE A 270 -5.67 22.92 6.10
N ALA A 271 -4.38 22.60 6.07
CA ALA A 271 -3.33 23.48 6.58
C ALA A 271 -2.27 23.78 5.51
N ILE A 272 -1.77 25.01 5.55
CA ILE A 272 -0.56 25.43 4.84
C ILE A 272 0.45 25.85 5.91
N GLY A 273 1.60 25.21 5.89
CA GLY A 273 2.71 25.41 6.78
C GLY A 273 3.41 26.75 6.67
N SER A 274 4.20 27.05 7.69
CA SER A 274 5.18 28.12 7.66
C SER A 274 6.51 27.59 7.10
N SER A 275 7.60 28.30 7.32
CA SER A 275 8.96 27.84 6.95
C SER A 275 9.77 27.53 8.21
N GLY A 276 9.10 27.03 9.22
CA GLY A 276 9.69 26.79 10.53
C GLY A 276 8.80 25.84 11.29
N ASN A 277 9.36 25.28 12.35
CA ASN A 277 8.85 24.08 13.02
C ASN A 277 7.40 24.24 13.51
N ASP A 278 6.49 23.62 12.77
CA ASP A 278 5.06 23.61 12.95
C ASP A 278 4.58 22.32 13.61
N ILE A 279 3.39 22.42 14.20
CA ILE A 279 2.76 21.29 14.89
C ILE A 279 1.35 21.09 14.35
N TYR A 280 1.16 19.97 13.67
CA TYR A 280 -0.12 19.52 13.15
C TYR A 280 -0.75 18.52 14.12
N ARG A 281 -2.02 18.72 14.49
CA ARG A 281 -2.74 17.82 15.41
C ARG A 281 -4.15 17.52 14.96
N GLY A 282 -4.49 16.24 14.89
CA GLY A 282 -5.84 15.74 14.63
C GLY A 282 -6.02 15.26 13.19
N ASP A 283 -7.27 15.29 12.75
CA ASP A 283 -7.69 14.77 11.45
C ASP A 283 -7.66 15.86 10.38
N TYR A 284 -7.01 15.57 9.25
CA TYR A 284 -6.76 16.50 8.15
C TYR A 284 -7.12 15.90 6.81
N PHE A 285 -7.69 16.74 5.95
CA PHE A 285 -7.90 16.43 4.54
C PHE A 285 -6.64 16.72 3.72
N VAL A 286 -5.99 17.88 3.96
CA VAL A 286 -4.72 18.24 3.32
C VAL A 286 -3.78 18.94 4.31
N ILE A 287 -2.51 18.59 4.29
CA ILE A 287 -1.42 19.39 4.86
C ILE A 287 -0.40 19.64 3.75
N ILE A 288 0.07 20.88 3.66
CA ILE A 288 1.15 21.27 2.77
C ILE A 288 2.14 22.07 3.60
N ASP A 289 3.34 21.55 3.77
CA ASP A 289 4.45 22.26 4.40
C ASP A 289 5.54 22.57 3.36
N SER A 290 6.36 23.58 3.63
CA SER A 290 7.43 24.03 2.76
C SER A 290 8.84 23.81 3.32
N ASP A 291 9.02 23.83 4.65
CA ASP A 291 10.32 23.79 5.31
C ASP A 291 10.18 23.74 6.84
N GLY A 292 11.07 23.01 7.51
CA GLY A 292 11.29 23.06 8.96
C GLY A 292 11.02 21.73 9.63
N ASP A 293 11.68 21.47 10.78
CA ASP A 293 11.52 20.18 11.47
C ASP A 293 10.18 20.14 12.23
N ASP A 294 9.18 19.59 11.58
CA ASP A 294 7.78 19.63 11.95
C ASP A 294 7.35 18.43 12.77
N SER A 295 6.17 18.53 13.37
CA SER A 295 5.57 17.42 14.10
C SER A 295 4.11 17.20 13.76
N TYR A 296 3.82 16.02 13.20
CA TYR A 296 2.51 15.61 12.74
C TYR A 296 1.92 14.57 13.70
N TYR A 297 0.92 14.96 14.47
CA TYR A 297 0.18 14.08 15.37
C TYR A 297 -1.19 13.80 14.76
N LEU A 298 -1.25 12.75 13.95
CA LEU A 298 -2.35 12.48 13.03
C LEU A 298 -3.36 11.53 13.66
N THR A 299 -4.63 11.85 13.54
CA THR A 299 -5.76 10.97 13.89
C THR A 299 -6.60 10.73 12.65
N TYR A 300 -7.37 9.64 12.62
CA TYR A 300 -8.31 9.36 11.55
C TYR A 300 -9.66 8.87 12.09
N ASP A 301 -10.76 9.47 11.65
CA ASP A 301 -12.11 8.99 11.96
C ASP A 301 -12.64 8.03 10.89
N ILE A 302 -12.47 6.72 11.13
CA ILE A 302 -12.99 5.69 10.23
C ILE A 302 -14.52 5.66 10.12
N ALA A 303 -15.26 6.29 11.05
CA ALA A 303 -16.71 6.41 10.92
C ALA A 303 -17.11 7.42 9.84
N ASN A 304 -16.23 8.36 9.51
CA ASN A 304 -16.44 9.40 8.49
C ASN A 304 -15.25 9.39 7.51
N PRO A 305 -15.06 8.30 6.73
CA PRO A 305 -13.87 8.12 5.95
C PRO A 305 -13.74 9.21 4.87
N HIS A 306 -12.59 9.88 4.86
CA HIS A 306 -12.20 10.84 3.85
C HIS A 306 -10.77 10.60 3.38
N PRO A 307 -10.41 11.08 2.17
CA PRO A 307 -9.02 11.12 1.70
C PRO A 307 -8.14 12.02 2.57
N THR A 308 -6.84 11.76 2.50
CA THR A 308 -5.80 12.58 3.13
C THR A 308 -4.64 12.78 2.17
N LEU A 309 -4.11 14.00 2.09
CA LEU A 309 -2.90 14.31 1.35
C LEU A 309 -1.97 15.15 2.22
N ILE A 310 -0.77 14.66 2.47
CA ILE A 310 0.31 15.39 3.13
C ILE A 310 1.42 15.56 2.09
N ILE A 311 1.87 16.79 1.94
CA ILE A 311 3.05 17.14 1.14
C ILE A 311 3.97 17.91 2.09
N ASP A 312 5.10 17.31 2.43
CA ASP A 312 6.22 18.03 3.04
C ASP A 312 7.32 18.25 2.01
N CYS A 313 8.09 19.32 2.15
CA CYS A 313 9.11 19.71 1.18
C CYS A 313 10.54 19.52 1.70
N ALA A 314 10.76 19.65 3.00
CA ALA A 314 12.06 19.72 3.64
C ALA A 314 11.91 19.78 5.17
N GLY A 315 12.80 19.10 5.88
CA GLY A 315 12.89 19.21 7.35
C GLY A 315 13.21 17.84 7.93
N ASP A 316 13.75 17.76 9.16
CA ASP A 316 13.86 16.46 9.84
C ASP A 316 12.58 16.21 10.66
N ASP A 317 11.56 15.64 10.03
CA ASP A 317 10.19 15.62 10.50
C ASP A 317 9.82 14.43 11.39
N PHE A 318 8.85 14.68 12.28
CA PHE A 318 8.26 13.65 13.12
C PHE A 318 6.79 13.42 12.80
N TYR A 319 6.51 12.30 12.14
CA TYR A 319 5.17 11.86 11.82
C TYR A 319 4.68 10.78 12.78
N LYS A 320 3.53 11.00 13.42
CA LYS A 320 2.97 10.08 14.42
C LYS A 320 1.49 9.78 14.17
N ALA A 321 1.17 8.50 14.10
CA ALA A 321 -0.20 8.02 14.21
C ALA A 321 -0.64 8.04 15.69
N GLU A 322 -1.62 8.87 16.05
CA GLU A 322 -2.26 8.85 17.38
C GLU A 322 -3.44 7.88 17.47
N THR A 323 -3.97 7.45 16.32
CA THR A 323 -5.01 6.42 16.20
C THR A 323 -4.65 5.40 15.11
N ASP A 324 -5.33 4.25 15.10
CA ASP A 324 -5.36 3.38 13.93
C ASP A 324 -5.78 4.17 12.68
N PHE A 325 -5.40 3.69 11.50
CA PHE A 325 -5.80 4.22 10.20
C PHE A 325 -5.26 5.61 9.85
N ALA A 326 -4.31 6.14 10.64
CA ALA A 326 -3.59 7.36 10.33
C ALA A 326 -2.28 7.07 9.57
N LEU A 327 -1.51 8.13 9.26
CA LEU A 327 -0.18 8.07 8.67
C LEU A 327 -0.15 7.31 7.32
N ALA A 328 -0.73 7.94 6.29
CA ALA A 328 -0.82 7.38 4.95
C ALA A 328 -1.64 6.07 4.82
N CYS A 329 -2.50 5.72 5.78
CA CYS A 329 -3.38 4.56 5.66
C CYS A 329 -4.66 4.90 4.88
N GLY A 330 -4.90 4.22 3.76
CA GLY A 330 -6.15 4.29 3.00
C GLY A 330 -7.23 3.40 3.59
N ALA A 331 -7.86 3.83 4.68
CA ALA A 331 -8.95 3.11 5.34
C ALA A 331 -10.31 3.57 4.80
N PHE A 332 -10.93 2.78 3.93
CA PHE A 332 -12.12 3.19 3.14
C PHE A 332 -11.92 4.53 2.41
N SER A 333 -10.67 4.84 2.09
CA SER A 333 -10.27 6.11 1.51
C SER A 333 -8.97 5.96 0.73
N ASN A 334 -8.49 7.08 0.19
CA ASN A 334 -7.23 7.16 -0.51
C ASN A 334 -6.35 8.17 0.25
N SER A 335 -5.22 7.70 0.78
CA SER A 335 -4.31 8.50 1.61
C SER A 335 -2.93 8.55 0.97
N PHE A 336 -2.38 9.76 0.91
CA PHE A 336 -1.08 10.05 0.31
C PHE A 336 -0.24 10.87 1.30
N LEU A 337 0.99 10.47 1.55
CA LEU A 337 2.02 11.26 2.22
C LEU A 337 3.22 11.28 1.30
N ILE A 338 3.62 12.46 0.86
CA ILE A 338 4.78 12.68 0.00
C ILE A 338 5.75 13.55 0.78
N ASP A 339 6.89 12.97 1.14
CA ASP A 339 8.03 13.66 1.70
C ASP A 339 9.10 13.84 0.60
N TYR A 340 9.75 15.00 0.57
CA TYR A 340 10.74 15.31 -0.46
C TYR A 340 12.19 15.29 0.05
N ALA A 341 12.41 15.51 1.35
CA ALA A 341 13.74 15.58 1.94
C ALA A 341 13.69 15.71 3.46
N GLY A 342 14.50 14.92 4.16
CA GLY A 342 14.61 15.00 5.61
C GLY A 342 15.29 13.77 6.17
N ASP A 343 15.87 13.80 7.37
CA ASP A 343 16.08 12.56 8.12
C ASP A 343 14.87 12.33 9.05
N ASP A 344 13.83 11.68 8.54
CA ASP A 344 12.49 11.66 9.11
C ASP A 344 12.22 10.47 10.03
N THR A 345 11.17 10.62 10.82
CA THR A 345 10.64 9.55 11.67
C THR A 345 9.15 9.36 11.48
N TYR A 346 8.80 8.20 10.94
CA TYR A 346 7.43 7.71 10.76
C TYR A 346 7.06 6.75 11.90
N ALA A 347 6.51 7.31 12.96
CA ALA A 347 6.02 6.62 14.15
C ALA A 347 4.56 6.15 13.99
N GLY A 348 4.40 5.02 13.32
CA GLY A 348 3.13 4.33 13.16
C GLY A 348 2.68 3.53 14.39
N GLY A 349 1.49 2.94 14.25
CA GLY A 349 0.89 1.99 15.17
C GLY A 349 0.26 0.84 14.37
N ASN A 350 -0.98 0.48 14.69
CA ASN A 350 -1.72 -0.47 13.87
C ASN A 350 -2.36 0.24 12.67
N PHE A 351 -2.49 -0.45 11.53
CA PHE A 351 -3.14 0.08 10.33
C PHE A 351 -2.59 1.45 9.94
N SER A 352 -1.29 1.53 9.70
CA SER A 352 -0.58 2.80 9.52
C SER A 352 0.60 2.63 8.58
N VAL A 353 1.28 3.72 8.21
CA VAL A 353 2.46 3.71 7.33
C VAL A 353 2.13 3.04 6.00
N ALA A 354 1.40 3.77 5.15
CA ALA A 354 1.04 3.32 3.80
C ALA A 354 0.17 2.05 3.72
N ALA A 355 -0.62 1.75 4.74
CA ALA A 355 -1.51 0.58 4.69
C ALA A 355 -2.74 0.83 3.79
N GLY A 356 -3.16 -0.17 3.01
CA GLY A 356 -4.39 -0.15 2.21
C GLY A 356 -5.47 -1.02 2.83
N TYR A 357 -6.48 -0.42 3.45
CA TYR A 357 -7.57 -1.13 4.11
C TYR A 357 -8.91 -0.77 3.46
N PHE A 358 -9.36 -1.58 2.49
CA PHE A 358 -10.51 -1.25 1.63
C PHE A 358 -10.35 0.08 0.87
N GLY A 359 -9.10 0.44 0.58
CA GLY A 359 -8.70 1.73 0.01
C GLY A 359 -7.25 1.69 -0.47
N SER A 360 -6.65 2.86 -0.68
CA SER A 360 -5.24 2.97 -1.06
C SER A 360 -4.44 3.84 -0.10
N GLY A 361 -3.36 3.29 0.45
CA GLY A 361 -2.42 4.01 1.30
C GLY A 361 -1.07 4.11 0.60
N ILE A 362 -0.55 5.33 0.46
CA ILE A 362 0.74 5.59 -0.17
C ILE A 362 1.56 6.52 0.72
N LEU A 363 2.76 6.06 1.07
CA LEU A 363 3.82 6.91 1.59
C LEU A 363 4.94 6.87 0.56
N TRP A 364 5.38 8.05 0.14
CA TRP A 364 6.50 8.18 -0.77
C TRP A 364 7.50 9.16 -0.17
N ASP A 365 8.58 8.59 0.34
CA ASP A 365 9.77 9.31 0.78
C ASP A 365 10.76 9.35 -0.37
N LYS A 366 11.40 10.50 -0.55
CA LYS A 366 12.36 10.69 -1.64
C LYS A 366 13.80 10.66 -1.18
N LYS A 367 14.09 11.13 0.04
CA LYS A 367 15.45 11.42 0.46
C LYS A 367 15.52 11.50 1.97
N GLY A 368 16.39 10.68 2.55
CA GLY A 368 16.64 10.77 3.98
C GLY A 368 17.48 9.67 4.52
N ASN A 369 17.62 9.61 5.84
CA ASN A 369 17.96 8.38 6.56
C ASN A 369 16.88 8.18 7.61
N ASP A 370 15.83 7.52 7.19
CA ASP A 370 14.52 7.56 7.78
C ASP A 370 14.26 6.38 8.70
N ARG A 371 13.27 6.57 9.57
CA ARG A 371 12.85 5.56 10.54
C ARG A 371 11.37 5.27 10.36
N TYR A 372 11.09 4.10 9.83
CA TYR A 372 9.74 3.58 9.68
C TYR A 372 9.44 2.60 10.80
N SER A 373 8.49 2.94 11.67
CA SER A 373 8.04 2.06 12.73
C SER A 373 6.53 1.86 12.68
N GLY A 374 6.09 0.64 12.97
CA GLY A 374 4.67 0.33 13.09
C GLY A 374 4.46 -0.99 13.84
N ASP A 375 3.21 -1.31 14.14
CA ASP A 375 2.88 -2.49 14.94
C ASP A 375 2.27 -3.58 14.06
N THR A 376 0.96 -3.48 13.82
CA THR A 376 0.19 -4.46 13.04
C THR A 376 -0.34 -3.86 11.75
N PHE A 377 -0.28 -4.59 10.64
CA PHE A 377 -0.87 -4.17 9.36
C PHE A 377 -0.34 -2.81 8.89
N THR A 378 0.96 -2.75 8.60
CA THR A 378 1.70 -1.50 8.41
C THR A 378 2.80 -1.62 7.35
N GLN A 379 3.44 -0.52 6.98
CA GLN A 379 4.54 -0.45 6.02
C GLN A 379 4.17 -1.11 4.69
N GLY A 380 3.17 -0.52 4.03
CA GLY A 380 2.71 -0.99 2.73
C GLY A 380 1.89 -2.28 2.79
N ALA A 381 1.21 -2.59 3.91
CA ALA A 381 0.31 -3.75 3.98
C ALA A 381 -1.02 -3.49 3.24
N GLY A 382 -1.62 -4.49 2.59
CA GLY A 382 -2.85 -4.32 1.80
C GLY A 382 -3.91 -5.41 2.00
N THR A 383 -5.17 -5.02 2.13
CA THR A 383 -6.35 -5.92 2.14
C THR A 383 -7.53 -5.22 1.49
N PHE A 384 -8.16 -5.89 0.52
CA PHE A 384 -9.17 -5.28 -0.35
C PHE A 384 -8.73 -3.90 -0.89
N GLY A 385 -7.43 -3.72 -1.07
CA GLY A 385 -6.78 -2.42 -1.03
C GLY A 385 -5.30 -2.50 -1.40
N LEU A 386 -4.73 -1.35 -1.71
CA LEU A 386 -3.33 -1.18 -2.08
C LEU A 386 -2.58 -0.46 -0.97
N GLY A 387 -1.60 -1.12 -0.35
CA GLY A 387 -0.63 -0.47 0.52
C GLY A 387 0.71 -0.36 -0.20
N LEU A 388 1.31 0.83 -0.21
CA LEU A 388 2.55 1.07 -0.93
C LEU A 388 3.45 2.08 -0.21
N LEU A 389 4.58 1.59 0.31
CA LEU A 389 5.67 2.45 0.78
C LEU A 389 6.73 2.53 -0.33
N ILE A 390 7.08 3.73 -0.74
CA ILE A 390 8.13 4.00 -1.72
C ILE A 390 9.21 4.82 -1.02
N ASP A 391 10.44 4.34 -1.11
CA ASP A 391 11.63 4.99 -0.59
C ASP A 391 12.64 5.10 -1.75
N GLU A 392 13.11 6.32 -2.06
CA GLU A 392 13.99 6.52 -3.23
C GLU A 392 15.48 6.53 -2.93
N GLU A 393 15.88 7.10 -1.79
CA GLU A 393 17.27 7.32 -1.42
C GLU A 393 17.40 7.37 0.10
N GLY A 394 18.24 6.51 0.68
CA GLY A 394 18.56 6.66 2.09
C GLY A 394 19.39 5.55 2.70
N ALA A 395 19.40 5.46 4.02
CA ALA A 395 19.91 4.29 4.73
C ALA A 395 18.98 4.03 5.91
N ASP A 396 17.90 3.33 5.60
CA ASP A 396 16.67 3.45 6.36
C ASP A 396 16.46 2.30 7.32
N VAL A 397 15.67 2.54 8.37
CA VAL A 397 15.38 1.55 9.40
C VAL A 397 13.89 1.28 9.46
N HIS A 398 13.52 0.06 9.11
CA HIS A 398 12.17 -0.47 9.15
C HIS A 398 11.96 -1.41 10.33
N THR A 399 11.01 -1.10 11.21
CA THR A 399 10.63 -1.93 12.35
C THR A 399 9.14 -2.20 12.36
N GLY A 400 8.74 -3.46 12.32
CA GLY A 400 7.33 -3.90 12.40
C GLY A 400 7.15 -5.11 13.30
N ASN A 401 5.90 -5.50 13.58
CA ASN A 401 5.60 -6.68 14.41
C ASN A 401 4.76 -7.73 13.68
N LEU A 402 3.59 -7.35 13.14
CA LEU A 402 2.64 -8.29 12.56
C LEU A 402 2.08 -7.76 11.23
N TYR A 403 1.95 -8.62 10.22
CA TYR A 403 1.38 -8.24 8.91
C TYR A 403 1.98 -6.94 8.34
N CYS A 404 3.30 -6.82 8.40
CA CYS A 404 4.02 -5.61 8.01
C CYS A 404 4.93 -5.85 6.82
N GLN A 405 5.53 -4.78 6.30
CA GLN A 405 6.58 -4.82 5.28
C GLN A 405 6.12 -5.47 3.96
N GLY A 406 5.19 -4.80 3.27
CA GLY A 406 4.67 -5.25 1.98
C GLY A 406 3.72 -6.44 2.06
N PHE A 407 3.07 -6.66 3.21
CA PHE A 407 2.16 -7.78 3.41
C PHE A 407 0.88 -7.65 2.57
N GLY A 408 0.61 -8.63 1.69
CA GLY A 408 -0.66 -8.74 0.98
C GLY A 408 -1.60 -9.77 1.64
N TYR A 409 -2.77 -9.31 2.09
CA TYR A 409 -3.83 -10.19 2.62
C TYR A 409 -4.91 -10.44 1.56
N VAL A 410 -6.10 -10.87 2.01
CA VAL A 410 -7.24 -11.15 1.14
C VAL A 410 -7.51 -9.98 0.20
N ARG A 411 -7.46 -10.27 -1.11
CA ARG A 411 -7.67 -9.33 -2.22
C ARG A 411 -6.90 -8.02 -2.05
N GLY A 412 -5.71 -8.07 -1.48
CA GLY A 412 -4.87 -6.91 -1.24
C GLY A 412 -3.53 -7.00 -1.94
N ILE A 413 -2.97 -5.84 -2.27
CA ILE A 413 -1.58 -5.72 -2.72
C ILE A 413 -0.86 -4.91 -1.67
N GLY A 414 0.19 -5.50 -1.11
CA GLY A 414 1.14 -4.79 -0.28
C GLY A 414 2.49 -4.71 -0.98
N GLY A 415 3.22 -3.61 -0.78
CA GLY A 415 4.54 -3.42 -1.37
C GLY A 415 5.40 -2.39 -0.63
N ILE A 416 6.69 -2.70 -0.58
CA ILE A 416 7.76 -1.73 -0.34
C ILE A 416 8.58 -1.64 -1.63
N ILE A 417 8.81 -0.42 -2.11
CA ILE A 417 9.68 -0.14 -3.24
C ILE A 417 10.79 0.76 -2.74
N ASP A 418 11.90 0.14 -2.37
CA ASP A 418 13.17 0.78 -2.03
C ASP A 418 14.02 0.82 -3.31
N ARG A 419 14.52 2.01 -3.66
CA ARG A 419 15.32 2.21 -4.89
C ARG A 419 16.81 2.37 -4.64
N GLY A 420 17.24 2.47 -3.40
CA GLY A 420 18.64 2.65 -3.11
C GLY A 420 18.89 3.03 -1.66
N GLY A 421 19.85 2.35 -1.08
CA GLY A 421 20.21 2.59 0.30
C GLY A 421 20.89 1.38 0.91
N ASN A 422 21.24 1.49 2.18
CA ASN A 422 21.71 0.35 2.97
C ASN A 422 20.76 0.12 4.14
N ASP A 423 19.59 -0.39 3.79
CA ASP A 423 18.45 -0.39 4.69
C ASP A 423 18.42 -1.62 5.59
N THR A 424 17.75 -1.49 6.73
CA THR A 424 17.55 -2.57 7.70
C THR A 424 16.06 -2.81 7.94
N TYR A 425 15.62 -4.02 7.64
CA TYR A 425 14.23 -4.47 7.86
C TYR A 425 14.19 -5.46 9.02
N THR A 426 13.48 -5.10 10.09
CA THR A 426 13.35 -5.93 11.31
C THR A 426 11.88 -6.15 11.66
N VAL A 427 11.50 -7.42 11.80
CA VAL A 427 10.22 -7.83 12.42
C VAL A 427 10.51 -8.30 13.84
N GLN A 428 9.89 -7.69 14.85
CA GLN A 428 10.17 -8.01 16.25
C GLN A 428 9.24 -9.12 16.76
N PRO A 429 9.72 -10.02 17.65
CA PRO A 429 8.94 -11.12 18.21
C PRO A 429 8.02 -10.61 19.33
N LYS A 430 7.12 -9.68 19.02
CA LYS A 430 6.18 -9.11 19.99
C LYS A 430 5.02 -10.06 20.30
N TYR A 431 4.52 -10.78 19.29
CA TYR A 431 3.41 -11.71 19.39
C TYR A 431 3.94 -13.13 19.25
N LEU A 432 3.73 -13.97 20.26
CA LEU A 432 4.13 -15.38 20.22
C LEU A 432 2.98 -16.23 19.69
N ASP A 433 3.33 -17.18 18.82
CA ASP A 433 2.42 -18.24 18.39
C ASP A 433 2.36 -19.29 19.50
N VAL A 434 1.27 -19.28 20.28
CA VAL A 434 1.06 -20.22 21.39
C VAL A 434 0.35 -21.45 20.82
N LEU A 435 1.14 -22.43 20.35
CA LEU A 435 0.68 -23.69 19.78
C LEU A 435 0.13 -24.69 20.80
#